data_AF-A0A965Q2U3-F1
#
_entry.id   AF-A0A965Q2U3-F1
#
_cell.length_a   1.000
_cell.length_b   1.000
_cell.length_c   1.000
_cell.angle_alpha   90.00
_cell.angle_beta   90.00
_cell.angle_gamma   90.00
#
_symmetry.space_group_name_H-M   'P 1'
#
loop_
_entity.id
_entity.type
_entity.pdbx_description
1 polymer ?
#
loop_
_entity_poly.entity_id
_entity_poly.type
_entity_poly.pdbx_seq_one_letter_code
_entity_poly.pdbx_strand_id
1 'polypeptide(L)' 'MRVELASVTKEYGTKENGLCILSNVSACFEEGYSYAICGPSGIGKSTLL' A
#
# COMPACT_ATOMS: atom_id res chain seq x y z
N MET A 1 -15.49 -8.36 11.07
CA MET A 1 -14.58 -7.21 11.16
C MET A 1 -13.88 -7.04 9.81
N ARG A 2 -13.49 -5.83 9.39
CA ARG A 2 -12.77 -5.63 8.13
C ARG A 2 -11.69 -4.57 8.27
N VAL A 3 -10.65 -4.67 7.46
CA VAL A 3 -9.61 -3.65 7.31
C VAL A 3 -9.77 -2.98 5.95
N GLU A 4 -9.84 -1.65 5.94
CA GLU A 4 -10.09 -0.86 4.74
C GLU A 4 -8.96 0.15 4.53
N LEU A 5 -8.40 0.16 3.31
CA LEU A 5 -7.48 1.16 2.81
C LEU A 5 -8.25 1.97 1.76
N ALA A 6 -8.36 3.28 1.95
CA ALA A 6 -9.05 4.17 1.04
C ALA A 6 -8.07 5.23 0.51
N SER A 7 -7.71 5.11 -0.77
CA SER A 7 -6.88 6.08 -1.48
C SER A 7 -5.55 6.41 -0.78
N VAL A 8 -4.87 5.38 -0.28
CA VAL A 8 -3.61 5.54 0.44
C VAL A 8 -2.50 5.94 -0.53
N THR A 9 -1.88 7.08 -0.24
CA THR A 9 -0.69 7.57 -0.92
C THR A 9 0.45 7.69 0.08
N LYS A 10 1.64 7.22 -0.31
CA LYS A 10 2.85 7.30 0.50
C LYS A 10 4.04 7.73 -0.33
N GLU A 11 4.62 8.85 0.07
CA GLU A 11 5.84 9.39 -0.50
C GLU A 11 6.97 9.35 0.54
N TYR A 12 8.19 9.09 0.08
CA TYR A 12 9.41 9.20 0.87
C TYR A 12 10.33 10.26 0.24
N GLY A 13 11.05 11.01 1.08
CA GLY A 13 11.92 12.10 0.64
C GLY A 13 11.33 13.48 0.89
N THR A 14 12.01 14.52 0.39
CA THR A 14 11.55 15.91 0.47
C THR A 14 10.69 16.24 -0.75
N LYS A 15 9.90 17.32 -0.67
CA LYS A 15 8.94 17.75 -1.72
C LYS A 15 9.54 17.87 -3.13
N GLU A 16 10.84 18.16 -3.24
CA GLU A 16 11.54 18.32 -4.52
C GLU A 16 12.06 17.00 -5.11
N ASN A 17 12.25 15.96 -4.29
CA ASN A 17 12.79 14.65 -4.69
C ASN A 17 11.96 13.49 -4.11
N GLY A 18 10.64 13.69 -4.00
CA GLY A 18 9.72 12.72 -3.42
C GLY A 18 9.58 11.50 -4.31
N LEU A 19 9.82 10.32 -3.76
CA LEU A 19 9.51 9.04 -4.39
C LEU A 19 8.14 8.57 -3.90
N CYS A 20 7.15 8.60 -4.79
CA CYS A 20 5.83 8.05 -4.55
C CYS A 20 5.87 6.52 -4.63
N ILE A 21 5.80 5.85 -3.48
CA ILE A 21 5.84 4.39 -3.37
C ILE A 21 4.43 3.79 -3.46
N LEU A 22 3.44 4.43 -2.84
CA LEU A 22 2.02 4.08 -2.98
C LEU A 22 1.31 5.27 -3.59
N SER A 23 0.57 5.05 -4.68
CA SER A 23 -0.19 6.09 -5.36
C SER A 23 -1.66 5.68 -5.41
N ASN A 24 -2.48 6.31 -4.55
CA ASN A 24 -3.93 6.12 -4.51
C ASN A 24 -4.36 4.64 -4.42
N VAL A 25 -3.76 3.90 -3.50
CA VAL A 25 -4.05 2.47 -3.31
C VAL A 25 -5.28 2.29 -2.43
N SER A 26 -6.26 1.54 -2.93
CA SER A 26 -7.46 1.16 -2.18
C SER A 26 -7.60 -0.37 -2.11
N ALA A 27 -7.93 -0.90 -0.93
CA ALA A 27 -8.14 -2.33 -0.71
C ALA A 27 -9.08 -2.56 0.48
N CYS A 28 -9.79 -3.70 0.47
CA CYS A 28 -10.63 -4.13 1.58
C CYS A 28 -10.30 -5.59 1.90
N PHE A 29 -10.04 -5.88 3.17
CA PHE A 29 -9.71 -7.20 3.68
C PHE A 29 -10.78 -7.61 4.69
N GLU A 30 -11.51 -8.67 4.37
CA GLU A 30 -12.60 -9.20 5.19
C GLU A 30 -12.08 -10.26 6.16
N GLU A 31 -12.68 -10.33 7.34
CA GLU A 31 -12.41 -11.40 8.30
C GLU A 31 -12.75 -12.78 7.74
N GLY A 32 -11.96 -13.79 8.12
CA GLY A 32 -12.15 -15.18 7.68
C GLY A 32 -11.42 -15.54 6.37
N TYR A 33 -10.73 -14.57 5.76
CA TYR A 33 -9.93 -14.79 4.55
C TYR A 33 -8.43 -14.71 4.82
N SER A 34 -7.65 -15.43 4.01
CA SER A 34 -6.19 -15.31 3.95
C SER A 34 -5.81 -14.59 2.66
N TYR A 35 -5.08 -13.49 2.79
CA TYR A 35 -4.69 -12.62 1.67
C TYR A 35 -3.18 -12.68 1.46
N ALA A 36 -2.77 -12.64 0.19
CA ALA A 36 -1.37 -12.54 -0.20
C ALA A 36 -1.15 -11.26 -1.01
N ILE A 37 -0.13 -10.49 -0.64
CA ILE A 37 0.33 -9.33 -1.41
C ILE A 37 1.60 -9.73 -2.17
N CYS A 38 1.51 -9.79 -3.50
CA CYS A 38 2.54 -10.32 -4.37
C CYS A 38 3.06 -9.26 -5.36
N GLY A 39 4.30 -9.43 -5.82
CA GLY A 39 4.90 -8.55 -6.83
C GLY A 39 6.43 -8.44 -6.70
N PRO A 40 7.12 -7.84 -7.70
CA PRO A 40 8.58 -7.68 -7.71
C PRO A 40 9.13 -6.94 -6.48
N SER A 41 10.44 -7.10 -6.20
CA SER A 41 11.09 -6.32 -5.13
C SER A 41 11.01 -4.82 -5.41
N GLY A 42 10.81 -4.00 -4.37
CA GLY A 42 10.75 -2.54 -4.48
C GLY A 42 9.40 -1.93 -4.89
N ILE A 43 8.38 -2.73 -5.25
CA ILE A 43 7.06 -2.21 -5.68
C ILE A 43 6.16 -1.68 -4.53
N GLY A 44 6.68 -1.58 -3.29
CA GLY A 44 5.92 -1.02 -2.16
C GLY A 44 5.10 -2.00 -1.32
N LYS A 45 5.27 -3.33 -1.48
CA LYS A 45 4.53 -4.33 -0.67
C LYS A 45 4.73 -4.16 0.85
N SER A 46 5.99 -4.05 1.29
CA SER A 46 6.32 -3.79 2.70
C SER A 46 5.98 -2.38 3.16
N THR A 47 5.70 -1.47 2.23
CA THR A 47 5.18 -0.13 2.55
C THR A 47 3.66 -0.15 2.72
N LEU A 48 2.97 -1.09 2.07
CA LEU A 48 1.52 -1.27 2.14
C LEU A 48 1.08 -2.03 3.41
N LEU A 49 1.89 -2.98 3.89
CA LEU A 49 1.71 -3.73 5.14
C LEU A 49 2.26 -2.96 6.34
#